data_AF-A0A4Q5P172-F1
#
_entry.id   AF-A0A4Q5P172-F1
#
_cell.length_a   1.000
_cell.length_b   1.000
_cell.length_c   1.000
_cell.angle_alpha   90.00
_cell.angle_beta   90.00
_cell.angle_gamma   90.00
#
_symmetry.space_group_name_H-M   'P 1'
#
loop_
_entity.id
_entity.type
_entity.pdbx_description
1 polymer ?
#
loop_
_entity_poly.entity_id
_entity_poly.type
_entity_poly.pdbx_seq_one_letter_code
_entity_poly.pdbx_strand_id
1 'polypeptide(L)'
;MKSREKVYLDILTQGLLIIRSAAFQGDSEQCHIEADHLHNIPELLQHLDKEELHDFYWSITRADYIQRSKPEYSCSYQNLWEELRPALPDY
;
A
#
# COMPACT_ATOMS: atom_id res chain seq x y z
N MET A 1 18.11 0.12 6.07
CA MET A 1 16.85 0.79 5.67
C MET A 1 16.64 0.50 4.19
N LYS A 2 15.46 0.02 3.79
CA LYS A 2 15.16 -0.18 2.37
C LYS A 2 14.93 1.20 1.71
N SER A 3 15.23 1.30 0.42
CA SER A 3 14.83 2.47 -0.37
C SER A 3 13.30 2.54 -0.50
N ARG A 4 12.74 3.74 -0.58
CA ARG A 4 11.31 3.99 -0.80
C ARG A 4 10.72 3.16 -1.95
N GLU A 5 11.40 3.16 -3.10
CA GLU A 5 11.06 2.37 -4.29
C GLU A 5 10.87 0.87 -3.96
N LYS A 6 11.86 0.28 -3.27
CA LYS A 6 11.80 -1.12 -2.86
C LYS A 6 10.62 -1.42 -1.95
N VAL A 7 10.29 -0.52 -1.03
CA VAL A 7 9.15 -0.68 -0.12
C VAL A 7 7.83 -0.63 -0.89
N TYR A 8 7.68 0.29 -1.86
CA TYR A 8 6.50 0.32 -2.74
C TYR A 8 6.35 -0.95 -3.57
N LEU A 9 7.45 -1.50 -4.11
CA LEU A 9 7.42 -2.79 -4.80
C LEU A 9 7.02 -3.95 -3.88
N ASP A 10 7.45 -3.92 -2.61
CA ASP A 10 7.06 -4.91 -1.60
C ASP A 10 5.56 -4.79 -1.28
N ILE A 11 5.03 -3.57 -1.14
CA ILE A 11 3.59 -3.31 -0.95
C ILE A 11 2.80 -3.83 -2.15
N LEU A 12 3.24 -3.54 -3.38
CA LEU A 12 2.58 -4.02 -4.60
C LEU A 12 2.57 -5.55 -4.67
N THR A 13 3.70 -6.18 -4.34
CA THR A 13 3.81 -7.65 -4.30
C THR A 13 2.86 -8.25 -3.27
N GLN A 14 2.85 -7.70 -2.05
CA GLN A 14 1.97 -8.14 -0.98
C GLN A 14 0.49 -8.02 -1.37
N GLY A 15 0.10 -6.89 -1.96
CA GLY A 15 -1.27 -6.67 -2.38
C GLY A 15 -1.75 -7.58 -3.49
N LEU A 16 -0.90 -7.90 -4.46
CA LEU A 16 -1.22 -8.91 -5.48
C LEU A 16 -1.44 -10.30 -4.87
N LEU A 17 -0.67 -10.67 -3.84
CA LEU A 17 -0.87 -11.93 -3.11
C LEU A 17 -2.18 -11.92 -2.32
N ILE A 18 -2.53 -10.79 -1.70
CA ILE A 18 -3.80 -10.65 -0.97
C ILE A 18 -4.98 -10.73 -1.94
N ILE A 19 -4.97 -9.99 -3.06
CA ILE A 19 -6.01 -10.06 -4.10
C ILE A 19 -6.22 -11.51 -4.53
N ARG A 20 -5.13 -12.24 -4.80
CA ARG A 20 -5.22 -13.66 -5.19
C ARG A 20 -5.87 -14.52 -4.10
N SER A 21 -5.50 -14.31 -2.83
CA SER A 21 -6.06 -15.05 -1.70
C SER A 21 -7.54 -14.72 -1.47
N ALA A 22 -7.90 -13.44 -1.47
CA ALA A 22 -9.27 -12.97 -1.31
C ALA A 22 -10.17 -13.50 -2.44
N ALA A 23 -9.70 -13.46 -3.69
CA ALA A 23 -10.41 -14.00 -4.83
C ALA A 23 -10.65 -15.52 -4.70
N PHE A 24 -9.66 -16.27 -4.24
CA PHE A 24 -9.82 -17.71 -3.96
C PHE A 24 -10.87 -18.00 -2.89
N GLN A 25 -11.04 -17.11 -1.92
CA GLN A 25 -12.04 -17.20 -0.86
C GLN A 25 -13.42 -16.65 -1.27
N GLY A 26 -13.58 -16.12 -2.48
CA GLY A 26 -14.81 -15.48 -2.96
C GLY A 26 -15.05 -14.08 -2.37
N ASP A 27 -14.02 -13.45 -1.80
CA ASP A 27 -14.10 -12.14 -1.17
C ASP A 27 -13.82 -11.03 -2.18
N SER A 28 -14.80 -10.75 -3.03
CA SER A 28 -14.71 -9.72 -4.07
C SER A 28 -14.57 -8.31 -3.51
N GLU A 29 -15.13 -8.05 -2.32
CA GLU A 29 -15.05 -6.75 -1.66
C GLU A 29 -13.60 -6.44 -1.26
N GLN A 30 -12.90 -7.39 -0.63
CA GLN A 30 -11.49 -7.21 -0.32
C GLN A 30 -10.65 -7.05 -1.58
N CYS A 31 -10.94 -7.80 -2.66
CA CYS A 31 -10.22 -7.62 -3.93
C CYS A 31 -10.31 -6.18 -4.45
N HIS A 32 -11.49 -5.56 -4.34
CA HIS A 32 -11.69 -4.17 -4.75
C HIS A 32 -10.95 -3.19 -3.84
N ILE A 33 -11.00 -3.39 -2.52
CA ILE A 33 -10.29 -2.56 -1.53
C ILE A 33 -8.76 -2.62 -1.76
N GLU A 34 -8.20 -3.80 -2.04
CA GLU A 34 -6.78 -3.91 -2.41
C GLU A 34 -6.47 -3.21 -3.72
N ALA A 35 -7.30 -3.35 -4.75
CA ALA A 35 -7.08 -2.65 -6.02
C ALA A 35 -7.05 -1.13 -5.83
N ASP A 36 -7.97 -0.59 -5.03
CA ASP A 36 -8.00 0.83 -4.65
C ASP A 36 -6.76 1.24 -3.83
N HIS A 37 -6.22 0.36 -2.99
CA HIS A 37 -4.98 0.65 -2.25
C HIS A 37 -3.75 0.71 -3.17
N LEU A 38 -3.70 -0.16 -4.18
CA LEU A 38 -2.49 -0.37 -4.99
C LEU A 38 -2.42 0.50 -6.25
N HIS A 39 -3.56 0.96 -6.79
CA HIS A 39 -3.61 1.57 -8.13
C HIS A 39 -2.71 2.79 -8.31
N ASN A 40 -2.42 3.54 -7.25
CA ASN A 40 -1.55 4.72 -7.29
C ASN A 40 -0.06 4.37 -7.18
N ILE A 41 0.30 3.19 -6.67
CA ILE A 41 1.70 2.80 -6.44
C ILE A 41 2.55 2.85 -7.72
N PRO A 42 2.08 2.40 -8.90
CA PRO A 42 2.83 2.55 -10.14
C PRO A 42 3.17 4.01 -10.50
N GLU A 43 2.31 4.97 -10.16
CA GLU A 43 2.59 6.40 -10.36
C GLU A 43 3.62 6.91 -9.35
N LEU A 44 3.51 6.51 -8.07
CA LEU A 44 4.51 6.83 -7.05
C LEU A 44 5.92 6.36 -7.43
N LEU A 45 6.02 5.17 -8.03
CA LEU A 45 7.29 4.62 -8.50
C LEU A 45 7.89 5.40 -9.69
N GLN A 46 7.05 6.01 -10.53
CA GLN A 46 7.49 6.83 -11.65
C GLN A 46 7.91 8.26 -11.21
N HIS A 47 7.47 8.68 -10.03
CA HIS A 47 7.61 10.05 -9.54
C HIS A 47 8.13 10.10 -8.11
N LEU A 48 9.29 9.47 -7.86
CA LEU A 48 9.93 9.42 -6.55
C LEU A 48 10.31 10.80 -5.98
N ASP A 49 10.37 11.82 -6.82
CA ASP A 49 10.70 13.21 -6.50
C ASP A 49 9.46 14.07 -6.15
N LYS A 50 8.25 13.58 -6.43
CA LYS A 50 6.99 14.30 -6.14
C LYS A 50 6.47 13.93 -4.76
N GLU A 51 7.03 14.56 -3.73
CA GLU A 51 6.71 14.29 -2.33
C GLU A 51 5.21 14.42 -2.01
N GLU A 52 4.49 15.32 -2.69
CA GLU A 52 3.04 15.48 -2.50
C GLU A 52 2.23 14.21 -2.83
N LEU A 53 2.70 13.39 -3.78
CA LEU A 53 2.04 12.12 -4.12
C LEU A 53 2.31 11.07 -3.03
N HIS A 54 3.52 11.05 -2.48
CA HIS A 54 3.91 10.15 -1.41
C HIS A 54 3.19 10.48 -0.10
N ASP A 55 3.06 11.76 0.21
CA ASP A 55 2.30 12.27 1.35
C ASP A 55 0.81 11.95 1.21
N PHE A 56 0.24 12.12 0.01
CA PHE A 56 -1.14 11.74 -0.26
C PHE A 56 -1.38 10.24 -0.05
N TYR A 57 -0.48 9.39 -0.57
CA TYR A 57 -0.56 7.96 -0.32
C TYR A 57 -0.52 7.65 1.18
N TRP A 58 0.42 8.25 1.91
CA TRP A 58 0.61 7.98 3.34
C TRP A 58 -0.57 8.45 4.19
N SER A 59 -1.06 9.67 3.95
CA SER A 59 -2.08 10.32 4.78
C SER A 59 -3.51 9.92 4.42
N ILE A 60 -3.79 9.70 3.13
CA ILE A 60 -5.14 9.44 2.62
C ILE A 60 -5.30 7.99 2.19
N THR A 61 -4.57 7.53 1.16
CA THR A 61 -4.77 6.20 0.57
C THR A 61 -4.56 5.07 1.59
N ARG A 62 -3.47 5.14 2.37
CA ARG A 62 -3.17 4.17 3.43
C ARG A 62 -4.25 4.15 4.51
N ALA A 63 -4.72 5.33 4.94
CA ALA A 63 -5.72 5.46 5.99
C ALA A 63 -7.09 4.91 5.53
N ASP A 64 -7.51 5.23 4.30
CA ASP A 64 -8.73 4.70 3.69
C ASP A 64 -8.68 3.17 3.60
N TYR A 65 -7.54 2.62 3.16
CA TYR A 65 -7.34 1.17 3.12
C TYR A 65 -7.46 0.52 4.51
N ILE A 66 -6.82 1.09 5.54
CA ILE A 66 -6.93 0.58 6.92
C ILE A 66 -8.39 0.60 7.42
N GLN A 67 -9.15 1.63 7.05
CA GLN A 67 -10.55 1.77 7.47
C GLN A 67 -11.48 0.76 6.79
N ARG A 68 -11.25 0.47 5.51
CA ARG A 68 -12.13 -0.37 4.69
C ARG A 68 -11.74 -1.85 4.73
N SER A 69 -10.45 -2.15 4.80
CA SER A 69 -9.93 -3.51 4.75
C SER A 69 -10.24 -4.30 6.01
N LYS A 70 -10.42 -5.61 5.87
CA LYS A 70 -10.47 -6.50 7.03
C LYS A 70 -9.11 -6.51 7.77
N PRO A 71 -9.10 -6.61 9.12
CA PRO A 71 -7.87 -6.52 9.91
C PRO A 71 -6.78 -7.53 9.52
N GLU A 72 -7.16 -8.75 9.15
CA GLU A 72 -6.22 -9.80 8.75
C GLU A 72 -5.36 -9.41 7.53
N TYR A 73 -5.92 -8.60 6.62
CA TYR A 73 -5.21 -8.13 5.44
C TYR A 73 -4.39 -6.88 5.74
N SER A 74 -4.95 -5.91 6.48
CA SER A 74 -4.25 -4.68 6.80
C SER A 74 -3.04 -4.89 7.72
N CYS A 75 -3.11 -5.86 8.65
CA CYS A 75 -1.96 -6.29 9.45
C CYS A 75 -0.77 -6.78 8.61
N SER A 76 -1.01 -7.32 7.40
CA SER A 76 0.05 -7.82 6.52
C SER A 76 0.95 -6.70 5.95
N TYR A 77 0.49 -5.45 6.01
CA TYR A 77 1.26 -4.29 5.53
C TYR A 77 2.01 -3.55 6.63
N GLN A 78 1.78 -3.87 7.91
CA GLN A 78 2.25 -3.05 9.02
C GLN A 78 3.78 -2.85 9.00
N ASN A 79 4.55 -3.94 8.84
CA ASN A 79 6.00 -3.87 8.74
C ASN A 79 6.46 -3.06 7.51
N LEU A 80 5.75 -3.15 6.38
CA LEU A 80 6.08 -2.42 5.16
C LEU A 80 5.83 -0.91 5.34
N TRP A 81 4.75 -0.53 6.01
CA TRP A 81 4.48 0.88 6.32
C TRP A 81 5.46 1.45 7.36
N GLU A 82 5.89 0.64 8.32
CA GLU A 82 6.96 1.02 9.26
C GLU A 82 8.30 1.22 8.55
N GLU A 83 8.60 0.39 7.54
CA GLU A 83 9.78 0.57 6.68
C GLU A 83 9.64 1.78 5.73
N LEU A 84 8.43 2.12 5.30
CA LEU A 84 8.16 3.25 4.42
C LEU A 84 8.28 4.58 5.15
N ARG A 85 7.80 4.66 6.40
CA ARG A 85 7.75 5.89 7.20
C ARG A 85 9.07 6.67 7.26
N PRO A 86 10.22 6.08 7.61
CA PRO A 86 11.50 6.82 7.63
C PRO A 86 12.05 7.12 6.24
N ALA A 87 11.48 6.55 5.17
CA ALA A 87 11.85 6.86 3.79
C ALA A 87 11.05 8.04 3.20
N LEU A 88 10.07 8.57 3.95
CA LEU A 88 9.34 9.80 3.66
C LEU A 88 10.05 10.99 4.35
N PRO A 89 9.98 12.21 3.79
CA PRO A 89 10.54 13.39 4.44
C PRO A 89 9.83 13.69 5.77
N ASP A 90 10.61 14.14 6.77
CA ASP A 90 10.05 14.73 7.99
C ASP A 90 9.53 16.15 7.64
N TYR A 91 8.23 16.38 7.82
CA TYR A 91 7.61 17.71 7.75
C TYR A 91 7.22 18.21 9.14
#